data_AF-A0A0Q4Y1W6-F1
#
_entry.id   AF-A0A0Q4Y1W6-F1
#
_cell.length_a   1.000
_cell.length_b   1.000
_cell.length_c   1.000
_cell.angle_alpha   90.00
_cell.angle_beta   90.00
_cell.angle_gamma   90.00
#
_symmetry.space_group_name_H-M   'P 1'
#
loop_
_entity.id
_entity.type
_entity.pdbx_description
1 polymer ?
#
loop_
_entity_poly.entity_id
_entity_poly.type
_entity_poly.pdbx_seq_one_letter_code
_entity_poly.pdbx_strand_id
1 'polypeptide(L)' 'MKITSKGQVTIPQAVREQAGLHPNSEVEFEVRPNGEVVLRRMRPKASPVRAAFQAARGSATAAQFKGMGTDEFMRFLRG' A
#
# COMPACT_ATOMS: atom_id res chain seq x y z
N MET A 1 13.85 7.20 26.94
CA MET A 1 12.85 8.17 26.41
C MET A 1 11.79 8.38 27.48
N LYS A 2 11.23 9.58 27.63
CA LYS A 2 10.12 9.85 28.56
C LYS A 2 8.85 10.13 27.76
N ILE A 3 7.70 9.71 28.29
CA ILE A 3 6.39 10.06 27.73
C ILE A 3 6.07 11.50 28.17
N THR A 4 5.59 12.33 27.24
CA THR A 4 5.16 13.69 27.57
C THR A 4 3.84 13.69 28.33
N SER A 5 3.43 14.81 28.92
CA SER A 5 2.12 14.94 29.59
C SER A 5 0.93 14.66 28.66
N LYS A 6 1.13 14.76 27.34
CA LYS A 6 0.13 14.46 26.31
C LYS A 6 0.16 13.00 25.84
N GLY A 7 0.97 12.15 26.45
CA GLY A 7 1.07 10.73 26.06
C GLY A 7 1.96 10.47 24.84
N GLN A 8 2.76 11.43 24.39
CA GLN A 8 3.63 11.26 23.21
C GLN A 8 5.02 10.75 23.62
N VAL A 9 5.63 9.92 22.76
CA VAL A 9 7.02 9.46 22.92
C VAL A 9 7.80 9.66 21.62
N THR A 10 9.06 10.04 21.74
CA THR A 10 9.96 10.19 20.60
C THR A 10 10.59 8.85 20.22
N ILE A 11 10.51 8.49 18.94
CA ILE A 11 11.20 7.31 18.39
C ILE A 11 12.62 7.75 17.95
N PRO A 12 13.70 7.12 18.48
CA PRO A 12 15.07 7.43 18.06
C PRO A 12 15.28 7.22 16.56
N GLN A 13 16.21 7.97 15.96
CA GLN A 13 16.49 7.90 14.52
C GLN A 13 16.81 6.48 14.04
N ALA A 14 17.73 5.79 14.70
CA ALA A 14 18.12 4.42 14.33
C ALA A 14 16.93 3.45 14.29
N VAL A 15 15.99 3.59 15.24
CA VAL A 15 14.78 2.78 15.29
C VAL A 15 13.82 3.13 14.15
N ARG A 16 13.65 4.43 13.83
CA ARG A 16 12.83 4.85 12.69
C ARG A 16 13.35 4.31 11.36
N GLU A 17 14.66 4.35 11.16
CA GLU A 17 15.30 3.86 9.93
C GLU A 17 15.13 2.35 9.78
N GLN A 18 15.41 1.59 10.84
CA GLN A 18 15.23 0.13 10.84
C GLN A 18 13.76 -0.29 10.66
N ALA A 19 12.82 0.45 11.25
CA ALA A 19 11.39 0.19 11.12
C ALA A 19 10.77 0.80 9.83
N GLY A 20 11.55 1.51 9.02
CA GLY A 20 11.07 2.20 7.82
C GLY A 20 9.99 3.26 8.09
N LEU A 21 10.05 3.92 9.26
CA LEU A 21 9.12 4.98 9.68
C LEU A 21 9.62 6.33 9.17
N HIS A 22 9.13 6.73 8.00
CA HIS A 22 9.42 8.03 7.39
C HIS A 22 8.45 9.11 7.89
N PRO A 23 8.75 10.40 7.68
CA PRO A 23 7.78 11.47 7.92
C PRO A 23 6.43 11.17 7.26
N ASN A 24 5.34 11.51 7.94
CA ASN A 24 3.95 11.24 7.50
C ASN A 24 3.60 9.75 7.34
N SER A 25 4.37 8.83 7.91
CA SER A 25 3.97 7.43 7.99
C SER A 25 2.83 7.25 8.98
N GLU A 26 1.79 6.55 8.55
CA GLU A 26 0.75 6.08 9.45
C GLU A 26 1.22 4.82 10.20
N VAL A 27 0.84 4.71 11.47
CA VAL A 27 1.24 3.61 12.36
C VAL A 27 0.05 3.08 13.12
N GLU A 28 0.10 1.80 13.44
CA GLU A 28 -0.87 1.11 14.29
C GLU A 28 -0.16 0.60 15.54
N PHE A 29 -0.85 0.69 16.68
CA PHE A 29 -0.37 0.16 17.96
C PHE A 29 -1.15 -1.11 18.30
N GLU A 30 -0.41 -2.14 18.71
CA GLU A 30 -0.96 -3.40 19.20
C GLU A 30 -0.39 -3.64 20.59
N VAL A 31 -1.26 -3.91 21.57
CA VAL A 31 -0.84 -4.36 22.90
C VAL A 31 -1.00 -5.87 22.95
N ARG A 32 0.11 -6.58 23.08
CA ARG A 32 0.12 -8.03 23.17
C ARG A 32 -0.27 -8.50 24.58
N PRO A 33 -0.72 -9.76 24.75
CA PRO A 33 -1.09 -10.30 26.07
C PRO A 33 0.04 -10.29 27.11
N ASN A 34 1.30 -10.30 26.67
CA ASN A 34 2.48 -10.20 27.52
C ASN A 34 2.81 -8.74 27.95
N GLY A 35 1.98 -7.77 27.57
CA GLY A 35 2.19 -6.35 27.89
C GLY A 35 3.13 -5.62 26.92
N GLU A 36 3.64 -6.27 25.88
CA GLU A 36 4.43 -5.60 24.84
C GLU A 36 3.55 -4.67 24.00
N VAL A 37 4.04 -3.45 23.78
CA VAL A 37 3.44 -2.52 22.82
C VAL A 37 4.22 -2.61 21.52
N VAL A 38 3.58 -3.10 20.47
CA VAL A 38 4.15 -3.21 19.12
C VAL A 38 3.62 -2.07 18.27
N LEU A 39 4.54 -1.36 17.62
CA LEU A 39 4.23 -0.35 16.63
C LEU A 39 4.46 -0.92 15.24
N ARG A 40 3.41 -0.92 14.41
CA ARG A 40 3.46 -1.39 13.02
C ARG A 40 3.26 -0.23 12.07
N ARG A 41 4.07 -0.13 11.03
CA ARG A 41 3.83 0.81 9.92
C ARG A 41 2.60 0.35 9.14
N MET A 42 1.61 1.22 8.99
CA MET A 42 0.50 0.97 8.07
C MET A 42 0.99 1.16 6.64
N ARG A 43 0.78 0.13 5.82
CA ARG A 43 0.95 0.28 4.37
C ARG A 43 -0.27 1.05 3.86
N PRO A 44 -0.10 2.15 3.12
CA PRO A 44 -1.23 2.79 2.48
C PRO A 44 -1.92 1.73 1.61
N LYS A 45 -3.24 1.56 1.80
CA LYS A 45 -4.03 0.74 0.88
C LYS A 45 -3.76 1.25 -0.52
N ALA A 46 -3.48 0.34 -1.47
CA ALA A 46 -3.37 0.74 -2.86
C ALA A 46 -4.62 1.55 -3.20
N SER A 47 -4.45 2.75 -3.75
CA SER A 47 -5.60 3.56 -4.13
C SER A 47 -6.51 2.71 -5.03
N PRO A 48 -7.84 2.88 -4.97
CA PRO A 48 -8.76 2.14 -5.83
C PRO A 48 -8.35 2.21 -7.30
N VAL A 49 -7.82 3.37 -7.72
CA VAL A 49 -7.21 3.59 -9.03
C VAL A 49 -6.02 2.68 -9.28
N ARG A 50 -5.03 2.63 -8.38
CA ARG A 50 -3.85 1.76 -8.52
C ARG A 50 -4.23 0.27 -8.53
N ALA A 51 -5.23 -0.13 -7.74
CA ALA A 51 -5.76 -1.48 -7.76
C ALA A 51 -6.44 -1.81 -9.10
N ALA A 52 -7.27 -0.89 -9.61
CA ALA A 52 -7.90 -1.03 -10.93
C ALA A 52 -6.86 -1.11 -12.06
N PHE A 53 -5.81 -0.29 -12.03
CA PHE A 53 -4.70 -0.35 -12.98
C PHE A 53 -3.97 -1.68 -12.92
N GLN A 54 -3.72 -2.23 -11.72
CA GLN A 54 -3.09 -3.54 -11.58
C GLN A 54 -3.99 -4.67 -12.11
N ALA A 55 -5.29 -4.60 -11.86
CA ALA A 55 -6.26 -5.58 -12.37
C ALA A 55 -6.38 -5.52 -13.91
N ALA A 56 -6.29 -4.33 -14.50
CA ALA A 56 -6.33 -4.15 -15.95
C ALA A 56 -5.02 -4.49 -16.67
N ARG A 57 -3.89 -4.59 -15.94
CA ARG A 57 -2.57 -4.81 -16.55
C ARG A 57 -2.50 -6.19 -17.20
N GLY A 58 -2.26 -6.23 -18.51
CA GLY A 58 -2.19 -7.48 -19.29
C GLY A 58 -3.53 -8.00 -19.79
N SER A 59 -4.64 -7.29 -19.53
CA SER A 59 -5.96 -7.66 -20.05
C SER A 59 -6.02 -7.63 -21.59
N ALA A 60 -5.28 -6.73 -22.23
CA ALA A 60 -5.21 -6.62 -23.69
C ALA A 60 -4.55 -7.84 -24.37
N THR A 61 -3.82 -8.67 -23.62
CA THR A 61 -3.22 -9.93 -24.10
C THR A 61 -4.03 -11.17 -23.71
N ALA A 62 -5.25 -10.99 -23.19
CA ALA A 62 -6.13 -12.10 -22.84
C ALA A 62 -6.43 -12.98 -24.06
N ALA A 63 -6.68 -14.27 -23.82
CA ALA A 63 -6.90 -15.26 -24.88
C ALA A 63 -8.02 -14.87 -25.85
N GLN A 64 -9.05 -14.15 -25.38
CA GLN A 64 -10.14 -13.66 -26.22
C GLN A 64 -9.72 -12.62 -27.28
N PHE A 65 -8.57 -11.96 -27.10
CA PHE A 65 -8.03 -10.98 -28.05
C PHE A 65 -6.88 -11.59 -28.89
N LYS A 66 -6.53 -12.85 -28.63
CA LYS A 66 -5.46 -13.55 -29.35
C LYS A 66 -5.92 -13.84 -30.77
N GLY A 67 -5.26 -13.20 -31.75
CA GLY A 67 -5.60 -13.31 -33.18
C GLY A 67 -6.51 -12.19 -33.69
N MET A 68 -6.96 -11.27 -32.83
CA MET A 68 -7.67 -10.08 -33.24
C MET A 68 -6.71 -9.08 -33.90
N GLY A 69 -7.06 -8.57 -35.08
CA GLY A 69 -6.30 -7.51 -35.73
C GLY A 69 -6.46 -6.16 -35.01
N THR A 70 -5.55 -5.22 -35.24
CA THR A 70 -5.58 -3.89 -34.61
C THR A 70 -6.92 -3.18 -34.83
N ASP A 71 -7.47 -3.21 -36.04
CA ASP A 71 -8.71 -2.51 -36.37
C ASP A 71 -9.93 -3.10 -35.67
N GLU A 72 -9.98 -4.43 -35.58
CA GLU A 72 -11.04 -5.15 -34.88
C GLU A 72 -10.99 -4.90 -33.37
N PHE A 73 -9.78 -4.90 -32.80
CA PHE A 73 -9.55 -4.57 -31.39
C PHE A 73 -9.93 -3.12 -31.07
N MET A 74 -9.54 -2.18 -31.93
CA MET A 74 -9.89 -0.78 -31.77
C MET A 74 -11.39 -0.52 -31.97
N ARG A 75 -12.09 -1.33 -32.77
CA ARG A 75 -13.56 -1.29 -32.86
C ARG A 75 -14.20 -1.80 -31.57
N PHE A 76 -13.74 -2.93 -31.03
CA PHE A 76 -14.24 -3.51 -29.79
C PHE A 76 -14.10 -2.56 -28.59
N LEU A 77 -12.95 -1.90 -28.43
CA LEU A 77 -12.70 -0.98 -27.30
C LEU A 77 -13.56 0.29 -27.33
N ARG A 78 -14.06 0.69 -28.50
CA ARG A 78 -14.81 1.94 -28.69
C ARG A 78 -16.33 1.76 -28.58
N GLY A 79 -16.83 0.52 -28.60
CA GLY A 79 -18.26 0.19 -28.63
C GLY A 79 -18.83 0.30 -30.03
#